data_AF-A0A6B1GD97-F1
#
_entry.id   AF-A0A6B1GD97-F1
#
_cell.length_a   1.000
_cell.length_b   1.000
_cell.length_c   1.000
_cell.angle_alpha   90.00
_cell.angle_beta   90.00
_cell.angle_gamma   90.00
#
_symmetry.space_group_name_H-M   'P 1'
#
loop_
_entity.id
_entity.type
_entity.pdbx_description
1 polymer ?
#
loop_
_entity_poly.entity_id
_entity_poly.type
_entity_poly.pdbx_seq_one_letter_code
_entity_poly.pdbx_strand_id
1 'polypeptide(L)' 'MDSPVTKLIFIAAAVAASVLVVAVMWATLGNNAPQTSKEADLKKITTQELCDAVGGSWASNECKAKK' A
#
# COMPACT_ATOMS: atom_id res chain seq x y z
N MET A 1 -22.50 -34.74 -21.10
CA MET A 1 -22.63 -34.37 -19.66
C MET A 1 -22.62 -32.86 -19.55
N ASP A 2 -23.75 -32.21 -19.87
CA ASP A 2 -24.00 -30.79 -19.60
C ASP A 2 -24.79 -30.67 -18.29
N SER A 3 -24.19 -31.13 -17.19
CA SER A 3 -24.86 -31.04 -15.89
C SER A 3 -24.74 -29.61 -15.35
N PRO A 4 -25.84 -28.97 -14.93
CA PRO A 4 -25.84 -27.63 -14.32
C PRO A 4 -24.84 -27.49 -13.16
N VAL A 5 -24.59 -28.59 -12.44
CA VAL A 5 -23.64 -28.67 -11.34
C VAL A 5 -22.20 -28.44 -11.80
N THR A 6 -21.81 -28.97 -12.96
CA THR A 6 -20.46 -28.79 -13.51
C THR A 6 -20.21 -27.33 -13.90
N LYS A 7 -21.21 -26.65 -14.47
CA LYS A 7 -21.12 -25.20 -14.78
C LYS A 7 -20.95 -24.35 -13.53
N LEU A 8 -21.66 -24.66 -12.44
CA LEU A 8 -21.53 -23.93 -11.18
C LEU A 8 -20.14 -24.10 -10.53
N ILE A 9 -19.56 -25.29 -10.58
CA ILE A 9 -18.21 -25.55 -10.05
C ILE A 9 -17.16 -24.75 -10.83
N PHE A 10 -17.25 -24.71 -12.17
CA PHE A 10 -16.34 -23.91 -12.99
C PHE A 10 -16.46 -22.40 -12.70
N ILE A 11 -17.68 -21.89 -12.51
CA ILE A 11 -17.90 -20.48 -12.16
C ILE A 11 -17.30 -20.19 -10.78
N ALA A 12 -17.54 -21.05 -9.78
CA ALA A 12 -16.98 -20.86 -8.44
C ALA A 12 -15.45 -20.83 -8.45
N ALA A 13 -14.81 -21.71 -9.23
CA ALA A 13 -13.35 -21.71 -9.39
C ALA A 13 -12.83 -20.44 -10.06
N ALA A 14 -13.51 -19.94 -11.10
CA ALA A 14 -13.14 -18.70 -11.78
C ALA A 14 -13.27 -17.48 -10.85
N VAL A 15 -14.34 -17.41 -10.03
CA VAL A 15 -14.53 -16.34 -9.05
C VAL A 15 -13.42 -16.38 -7.99
N ALA A 16 -13.11 -17.56 -7.45
CA ALA A 16 -12.05 -17.71 -6.46
C ALA A 16 -10.67 -17.25 -6.98
N ALA A 17 -10.32 -17.61 -8.22
CA ALA A 17 -9.08 -17.17 -8.85
C ALA A 17 -9.04 -15.64 -9.03
N SER A 18 -10.16 -15.04 -9.45
CA SER A 18 -10.23 -13.58 -9.65
C SER A 18 -10.08 -12.79 -8.34
N VAL A 19 -10.69 -13.25 -7.25
CA VAL A 19 -10.56 -12.62 -5.92
C VAL A 19 -9.11 -12.68 -5.44
N LEU A 20 -8.43 -13.80 -5.68
CA LEU A 20 -7.04 -14.00 -5.26
C LEU A 20 -6.09 -13.07 -6.03
N VAL A 21 -6.27 -12.93 -7.35
CA VAL A 21 -5.50 -11.98 -8.17
C VAL A 21 -5.73 -10.54 -7.70
N VAL A 22 -6.98 -10.16 -7.45
CA VAL A 22 -7.34 -8.82 -6.96
C VAL A 22 -6.70 -8.56 -5.59
N ALA A 23 -6.75 -9.51 -4.65
CA ALA A 23 -6.12 -9.38 -3.34
C ALA A 23 -4.60 -9.20 -3.41
N VAL A 24 -3.92 -9.98 -4.25
CA VAL A 24 -2.46 -9.87 -4.47
C VAL A 24 -2.10 -8.53 -5.10
N MET A 25 -2.91 -8.07 -6.05
CA MET A 25 -2.73 -6.76 -6.70
C MET A 25 -2.92 -5.62 -5.70
N TRP A 26 -3.94 -5.69 -4.84
CA TRP A 26 -4.14 -4.75 -3.73
C TRP A 26 -3.01 -4.77 -2.71
N ALA A 27 -2.49 -5.94 -2.35
CA ALA A 27 -1.36 -6.04 -1.44
C ALA A 27 -0.09 -5.43 -2.05
N THR A 28 0.19 -5.71 -3.31
CA THR A 28 1.35 -5.16 -4.03
C THR A 28 1.23 -3.64 -4.19
N LEU A 29 0.08 -3.15 -4.65
CA LEU A 29 -0.17 -1.72 -4.78
C LEU A 29 -0.22 -1.02 -3.42
N GLY A 30 -0.73 -1.66 -2.37
CA GLY A 30 -0.76 -1.13 -1.01
C GLY A 30 0.64 -1.05 -0.38
N ASN A 31 1.49 -2.06 -0.60
CA ASN A 31 2.88 -2.04 -0.16
C ASN A 31 3.72 -0.97 -0.88
N ASN A 32 3.37 -0.65 -2.13
CA ASN A 32 4.06 0.35 -2.94
C ASN A 32 3.31 1.69 -2.98
N ALA A 33 2.12 1.78 -2.38
CA ALA A 33 1.39 3.01 -2.28
C ALA A 33 2.22 3.97 -1.43
N PRO A 34 2.35 5.25 -1.84
CA PRO A 34 2.94 6.25 -0.97
C PRO A 34 2.21 6.17 0.36
N GLN A 35 2.97 5.91 1.43
CA GLN A 35 2.48 5.55 2.75
C GLN A 35 1.25 6.41 3.11
N THR A 36 0.08 5.77 3.26
CA THR A 36 -1.15 6.46 3.67
C THR A 36 -1.07 6.95 5.13
N SER A 37 -0.02 6.57 5.85
CA SER A 37 0.38 7.26 7.07
C SER A 37 0.93 8.63 6.67
N LYS A 38 0.20 9.69 7.02
CA LYS A 38 0.64 11.09 6.98
C LYS A 38 1.95 11.38 7.75
N GLU A 39 2.61 10.36 8.27
CA GLU A 39 3.87 10.46 8.97
C GLU A 39 4.95 10.02 8.00
N ALA A 40 5.48 10.96 7.23
CA ALA A 40 6.79 10.79 6.66
C ALA A 40 7.74 10.42 7.82
N ASP A 41 8.47 9.32 7.69
CA ASP A 41 9.42 8.92 8.71
C ASP A 41 10.57 9.93 8.74
N LEU A 42 10.43 10.94 9.60
CA LEU A 42 11.33 12.09 9.72
C LEU A 42 12.78 11.62 10.00
N LYS A 43 12.97 10.43 10.57
CA LYS A 43 14.30 9.84 10.82
C LYS A 43 15.00 9.39 9.53
N LYS A 44 14.28 9.21 8.43
CA LYS A 44 14.82 8.84 7.12
C LYS A 44 15.12 10.06 6.24
N ILE A 45 14.73 11.25 6.67
CA ILE A 45 14.95 12.49 5.94
C ILE A 45 16.34 13.01 6.26
N THR A 46 17.21 13.01 5.26
CA THR A 46 18.61 13.45 5.38
C THR A 46 18.88 14.82 4.73
N THR A 47 17.88 15.40 4.05
CA THR A 47 18.01 16.69 3.36
C THR A 47 17.03 17.72 3.90
N GLN A 48 17.40 19.00 3.80
CA GLN A 48 16.61 20.09 4.35
C GLN A 48 15.26 20.27 3.66
N GLU A 49 15.25 20.21 2.33
CA GLU A 49 14.02 20.42 1.55
C GLU A 49 12.96 19.35 1.81
N LEU A 50 13.39 18.09 1.96
CA LEU A 50 12.47 16.99 2.29
C LEU A 50 11.89 17.17 3.71
N CYS A 51 12.65 17.74 4.65
CA CYS A 51 12.18 18.01 6.01
C CYS A 51 11.14 19.13 6.03
N ASP A 52 11.36 20.20 5.27
CA ASP A 52 10.42 21.32 5.15
C ASP A 52 9.13 20.90 4.40
N ALA A 53 9.26 20.06 3.36
CA ALA A 53 8.14 19.56 2.57
C ALA A 53 7.15 18.71 3.39
N VAL A 54 7.62 18.05 4.45
CA VAL A 54 6.77 17.24 5.36
C VAL A 54 6.31 18.02 6.60
N GLY A 55 6.54 19.34 6.65
CA GLY A 55 6.18 20.18 7.79
C GLY A 55 7.07 19.97 9.02
N GLY A 56 8.28 19.44 8.83
CA GLY A 56 9.27 19.25 9.86
C GLY A 56 10.14 20.49 10.12
N SER A 57 11.11 20.34 11.01
CA SER A 57 12.21 21.26 11.26
C SER A 57 13.45 20.47 11.65
N TRP A 58 14.62 20.92 11.24
CA TRP A 58 15.88 20.31 11.66
C TRP A 58 16.16 20.63 13.13
N ALA A 59 16.37 19.59 13.93
CA ALA A 59 16.84 19.69 15.30
C ALA A 59 18.15 18.91 15.42
N SER A 60 19.24 19.64 15.69
CA SER A 60 20.60 19.14 15.82
C SER A 60 21.14 18.39 14.59
N ASN A 61 20.69 17.17 14.31
CA ASN A 61 21.15 16.32 13.20
C ASN A 61 20.04 15.42 12.62
N GLU A 62 18.78 15.69 12.94
CA GLU A 62 17.65 14.92 12.46
C GLU A 62 16.45 15.83 12.16
N CYS A 63 15.66 15.47 11.15
CA CYS A 63 14.38 16.10 10.92
C CYS A 63 13.41 15.71 12.04
N LYS A 64 12.71 16.68 12.61
CA LYS A 64 11.67 16.52 13.65
C LYS A 64 10.37 17.16 13.19
N ALA A 65 9.23 16.73 13.72
CA ALA A 65 7.97 17.41 13.50
C ALA A 65 8.02 18.81 14.12
N LYS A 66 7.56 19.85 13.41
CA LYS A 66 7.28 21.14 14.06
C LYS A 66 6.12 20.93 15.03
N LYS A 67 6.38 21.18 16.32
CA LYS A 67 5.32 21.32 17.32
C LYS A 67 4.54 22.62 17.10
#